data_AF-A0A969LHL0-F1
#
_entry.id   AF-A0A969LHL0-F1
#
_cell.length_a   1.000
_cell.length_b   1.000
_cell.length_c   1.000
_cell.angle_alpha   90.00
_cell.angle_beta   90.00
_cell.angle_gamma   90.00
#
_symmetry.space_group_name_H-M   'P 1'
#
loop_
_entity.id
_entity.type
_entity.pdbx_description
1 polymer ?
#
loop_
_entity_poly.entity_id
_entity_poly.type
_entity_poly.pdbx_seq_one_letter_code
_entity_poly.pdbx_strand_id
1 'polypeptide(L)'
;MKDTAISPQTNLSNAPADEEELSALHIWGGHPLSGEVTISGAKNSALALMAGAILCPQQCRLRNLPDLVDIQRMGDVLKALGVKLHCEAAALTLDASQPEHVGK
;
A
#
# COMPACT_ATOMS: atom_id res chain seq x y z
N MET A 1 30.05 44.80 23.51
CA MET A 1 30.14 43.65 22.58
C MET A 1 29.00 43.77 21.57
N LYS A 2 29.29 43.76 20.27
CA LYS A 2 28.30 43.77 19.19
C LYS A 2 28.18 42.34 18.67
N ASP A 3 27.08 41.67 18.99
CA ASP A 3 26.75 40.38 18.39
C ASP A 3 25.95 40.66 17.11
N THR A 4 26.68 40.82 16.01
CA THR A 4 26.11 40.93 14.68
C THR A 4 25.66 39.55 14.23
N ALA A 5 24.36 39.41 13.93
CA ALA A 5 23.79 38.20 13.36
C ALA A 5 24.45 37.85 12.02
N ILE A 6 24.89 36.60 11.87
CA ILE A 6 25.37 36.03 10.61
C ILE A 6 24.13 35.54 9.85
N SER A 7 23.75 36.25 8.78
CA SER A 7 22.75 35.75 7.82
C SER A 7 23.35 34.61 7.01
N PRO A 8 22.69 33.44 6.87
CA PRO A 8 23.15 32.44 5.92
C PRO A 8 22.73 32.88 4.52
N GLN A 9 23.67 33.40 3.74
CA GLN A 9 23.57 33.36 2.29
C GLN A 9 24.21 32.06 1.82
N THR A 10 23.39 31.03 1.61
CA THR A 10 23.81 29.86 0.84
C THR A 10 23.25 30.00 -0.57
N ASN A 11 24.11 30.53 -1.42
CA ASN A 11 23.97 30.51 -2.87
C ASN A 11 23.92 29.04 -3.32
N LEU A 12 22.77 28.54 -3.76
CA LEU A 12 22.66 27.21 -4.34
C LEU A 12 22.70 27.34 -5.86
N SER A 13 23.93 27.33 -6.40
CA SER A 13 24.18 27.11 -7.82
C SER A 13 23.85 25.67 -8.18
N ASN A 14 23.14 25.51 -9.29
CA ASN A 14 22.85 24.30 -10.04
C ASN A 14 23.85 23.13 -9.83
N ALA A 15 23.37 22.00 -9.35
CA ALA A 15 23.94 20.67 -9.56
C ALA A 15 22.80 19.70 -9.91
N PRO A 16 22.89 18.90 -10.98
CA PRO A 16 21.95 17.81 -11.20
C PRO A 16 22.47 16.63 -10.37
N ALA A 17 21.84 16.38 -9.24
CA ALA A 17 22.00 15.13 -8.52
C ALA A 17 20.60 14.56 -8.37
N ASP A 18 20.44 13.31 -8.77
CA ASP A 18 19.24 12.51 -8.61
C ASP A 18 18.87 12.45 -7.12
N GLU A 19 18.19 13.49 -6.62
CA GLU A 19 17.44 13.41 -5.39
C GLU A 19 16.22 12.55 -5.75
N GLU A 20 16.20 11.29 -5.32
CA GLU A 20 14.92 10.62 -5.14
C GLU A 20 14.07 11.56 -4.28
N GLU A 21 13.10 12.21 -4.91
CA GLU A 21 12.19 13.16 -4.27
C GLU A 21 11.40 12.36 -3.22
N LEU A 22 11.93 12.34 -2.00
CA LEU A 22 11.32 11.67 -0.86
C LEU A 22 9.91 12.23 -0.72
N SER A 23 8.91 11.37 -0.94
CA SER A 23 7.51 11.75 -0.85
C SER A 23 7.21 12.23 0.57
N ALA A 24 7.07 13.54 0.74
CA ALA A 24 6.80 14.18 2.03
C ALA A 24 5.43 14.87 2.00
N LEU A 25 4.68 14.71 3.09
CA LEU A 25 3.44 15.48 3.32
C LEU A 25 3.76 16.69 4.19
N HIS A 26 3.63 17.90 3.63
CA HIS A 26 3.70 19.15 4.38
C HIS A 26 2.30 19.52 4.89
N ILE A 27 2.13 19.55 6.22
CA ILE A 27 0.85 19.79 6.87
C ILE A 27 0.94 21.09 7.67
N TRP A 28 0.06 22.05 7.36
CA TRP A 28 -0.12 23.27 8.15
C TRP A 28 -1.31 23.10 9.10
N GLY A 29 -1.05 23.24 10.40
CA GLY A 29 -2.09 23.18 11.43
C GLY A 29 -3.00 24.42 11.44
N GLY A 30 -3.95 24.45 12.39
CA GLY A 30 -4.84 25.60 12.62
C GLY A 30 -6.26 25.45 12.07
N HIS A 31 -6.58 24.29 11.46
CA HIS A 31 -7.90 24.00 10.92
C HIS A 31 -8.49 22.74 11.57
N PRO A 32 -9.63 22.84 12.30
CA PRO A 32 -10.31 21.66 12.80
C PRO A 32 -10.89 20.84 11.64
N LEU A 33 -10.79 19.52 11.71
CA LEU A 33 -11.42 18.62 10.74
C LEU A 33 -12.93 18.59 10.98
N SER A 34 -13.72 18.68 9.91
CA SER A 34 -15.18 18.58 9.95
C SER A 34 -15.68 17.83 8.72
N GLY A 35 -16.58 16.86 8.91
CA GLY A 35 -17.12 16.01 7.86
C GLY A 35 -17.13 14.54 8.23
N GLU A 36 -17.37 13.69 7.23
CA GLU A 36 -17.40 12.23 7.36
C GLU A 36 -16.38 11.62 6.39
N VAL A 37 -15.78 10.49 6.79
CA VAL A 37 -14.87 9.71 5.95
C VAL A 37 -15.23 8.24 6.06
N THR A 38 -15.25 7.53 4.93
CA THR A 38 -15.43 6.08 4.90
C THR A 38 -14.11 5.39 5.18
N ILE A 39 -14.08 4.52 6.20
CA ILE A 39 -12.89 3.76 6.57
C ILE A 39 -12.80 2.51 5.70
N SER A 40 -11.65 2.32 5.03
CA SER A 40 -11.34 1.11 4.27
C SER A 40 -11.18 -0.11 5.19
N GLY A 41 -11.20 -1.32 4.63
CA GLY A 41 -10.97 -2.53 5.40
C GLY A 41 -9.61 -2.59 6.12
N ALA A 42 -9.54 -3.42 7.15
CA ALA A 42 -8.35 -3.58 7.97
C ALA A 42 -7.27 -4.41 7.26
N LYS A 43 -6.09 -3.81 7.05
CA LYS A 43 -4.93 -4.46 6.39
C LYS A 43 -4.59 -5.83 6.97
N ASN A 44 -4.42 -5.92 8.29
CA ASN A 44 -3.94 -7.16 8.92
C ASN A 44 -4.98 -8.29 8.83
N SER A 45 -6.27 -7.96 8.95
CA SER A 45 -7.35 -8.93 8.75
C SER A 45 -7.42 -9.40 7.29
N ALA A 46 -7.26 -8.47 6.33
CA ALA A 46 -7.19 -8.80 4.91
C ALA A 46 -6.05 -9.77 4.61
N LEU A 47 -4.83 -9.50 5.09
CA LEU A 47 -3.67 -10.38 4.90
C LEU A 47 -3.90 -11.79 5.48
N ALA A 48 -4.47 -11.88 6.68
CA ALA A 48 -4.78 -13.16 7.31
C ALA A 48 -5.84 -13.95 6.52
N LEU A 49 -6.89 -13.29 6.04
CA LEU A 49 -7.94 -13.91 5.22
C LEU A 49 -7.42 -14.36 3.86
N MET A 50 -6.55 -13.56 3.22
CA MET A 50 -5.90 -13.92 1.96
C MET A 50 -5.05 -15.18 2.09
N ALA A 51 -4.26 -15.30 3.17
CA ALA A 51 -3.50 -16.51 3.46
C ALA A 51 -4.41 -17.70 3.79
N GLY A 52 -5.46 -17.48 4.61
CA GLY A 52 -6.43 -18.49 4.99
C GLY A 52 -7.22 -19.06 3.80
N ALA A 53 -7.41 -18.29 2.73
CA ALA A 53 -8.11 -18.74 1.53
C ALA A 53 -7.46 -19.97 0.86
N ILE A 54 -6.16 -20.21 1.09
CA ILE A 54 -5.46 -21.41 0.59
C ILE A 54 -6.03 -22.70 1.21
N LEU A 55 -6.59 -22.62 2.43
CA LEU A 55 -7.14 -23.76 3.15
C LEU A 55 -8.57 -24.12 2.72
N CYS A 56 -9.18 -23.32 1.84
CA CYS A 56 -10.56 -23.52 1.40
C CYS A 56 -10.60 -24.35 0.10
N PRO A 57 -11.42 -25.42 0.04
CA PRO A 57 -11.55 -26.23 -1.17
C PRO A 57 -12.40 -25.56 -2.25
N GLN A 58 -13.09 -24.45 -1.93
CA GLN A 58 -13.88 -23.64 -2.86
C GLN A 58 -13.31 -22.23 -2.97
N GLN A 59 -13.77 -21.51 -4.01
CA GLN A 59 -13.45 -20.11 -4.21
C GLN A 59 -13.84 -19.25 -3.00
N CYS A 60 -12.92 -18.38 -2.60
CA CYS A 60 -13.12 -17.39 -1.55
C CYS A 60 -13.29 -16.01 -2.16
N ARG A 61 -14.35 -15.29 -1.80
CA ARG A 61 -14.61 -13.91 -2.24
C ARG A 61 -14.46 -12.95 -1.08
N LEU A 62 -13.35 -12.20 -1.06
CA LEU A 62 -13.06 -11.18 -0.07
C LEU A 62 -13.56 -9.81 -0.57
N ARG A 63 -14.26 -9.09 0.30
CA ARG A 63 -14.81 -7.75 0.03
C ARG A 63 -14.22 -6.75 1.02
N ASN A 64 -14.26 -5.46 0.66
CA ASN A 64 -13.74 -4.38 1.49
C ASN A 64 -12.25 -4.60 1.83
N LEU A 65 -11.44 -4.98 0.82
CA LEU A 65 -10.00 -4.98 0.97
C LEU A 65 -9.49 -3.54 0.79
N PRO A 66 -8.56 -3.07 1.63
CA PRO A 66 -7.95 -1.76 1.42
C PRO A 66 -7.02 -1.80 0.20
N ASP A 67 -6.98 -0.73 -0.57
CA ASP A 67 -6.01 -0.60 -1.67
C ASP A 67 -4.65 -0.16 -1.11
N LEU A 68 -3.83 -1.15 -0.76
CA LEU A 68 -2.51 -0.96 -0.17
C LEU A 68 -1.50 -1.85 -0.88
N VAL A 69 -0.26 -1.39 -0.94
CA VAL A 69 0.85 -2.16 -1.51
C VAL A 69 0.98 -3.53 -0.85
N ASP A 70 0.83 -3.63 0.47
CA ASP A 70 0.84 -4.91 1.19
C ASP A 70 -0.17 -5.93 0.63
N ILE A 71 -1.39 -5.48 0.25
CA ILE A 71 -2.44 -6.34 -0.32
C ILE A 71 -2.06 -6.80 -1.73
N GLN A 72 -1.52 -5.89 -2.53
CA GLN A 72 -1.04 -6.21 -3.88
C GLN A 72 0.10 -7.23 -3.82
N ARG A 73 1.07 -7.01 -2.92
CA ARG A 73 2.22 -7.92 -2.71
C ARG A 73 1.80 -9.30 -2.22
N MET A 74 0.84 -9.37 -1.28
CA MET A 74 0.28 -10.65 -0.88
C MET A 74 -0.39 -11.36 -2.06
N GLY A 75 -1.09 -10.62 -2.92
CA GLY A 75 -1.66 -11.17 -4.16
C GLY A 75 -0.60 -11.77 -5.09
N ASP A 76 0.55 -11.11 -5.24
CA ASP A 76 1.68 -11.63 -6.04
C ASP A 76 2.24 -12.93 -5.45
N VAL A 77 2.40 -12.99 -4.13
CA VAL A 77 2.84 -14.21 -3.42
C VAL A 77 1.87 -15.36 -3.66
N LEU A 78 0.56 -15.11 -3.53
CA LEU A 78 -0.46 -16.14 -3.73
C LEU A 78 -0.51 -16.64 -5.18
N LYS A 79 -0.35 -15.75 -6.16
CA LYS A 79 -0.22 -16.14 -7.57
C LYS A 79 1.00 -17.03 -7.81
N ALA A 80 2.14 -16.72 -7.18
CA ALA A 80 3.35 -17.55 -7.28
C ALA A 80 3.15 -18.96 -6.71
N LEU A 81 2.26 -19.11 -5.72
CA LEU A 81 1.84 -20.42 -5.17
C LEU A 81 0.79 -21.14 -6.03
N GLY A 82 0.42 -20.57 -7.18
CA GLY A 82 -0.56 -21.15 -8.11
C GLY A 82 -2.02 -20.80 -7.82
N VAL A 83 -2.28 -19.92 -6.84
CA VAL A 83 -3.65 -19.45 -6.54
C VAL A 83 -4.11 -18.51 -7.66
N LYS A 84 -5.31 -18.75 -8.20
CA LYS A 84 -5.90 -17.87 -9.22
C LYS A 84 -6.59 -16.71 -8.52
N LEU A 85 -6.21 -15.50 -8.88
CA LEU A 85 -6.78 -14.26 -8.32
C LEU A 85 -7.54 -13.52 -9.41
N HIS A 86 -8.78 -13.12 -9.11
CA HIS A 86 -9.59 -12.26 -9.96
C HIS A 86 -10.10 -11.06 -9.16
N CYS A 87 -9.69 -9.86 -9.56
CA CYS A 87 -10.21 -8.62 -9.00
C CYS A 87 -11.38 -8.13 -9.85
N GLU A 88 -12.56 -8.00 -9.25
CA GLU A 88 -13.75 -7.45 -9.90
C GLU A 88 -14.42 -6.43 -8.97
N ALA A 89 -14.59 -5.20 -9.47
CA ALA A 89 -15.13 -4.07 -8.70
C ALA A 89 -14.41 -3.89 -7.35
N ALA A 90 -15.11 -4.11 -6.24
CA ALA A 90 -14.60 -3.97 -4.86
C ALA A 90 -14.36 -5.32 -4.15
N ALA A 91 -14.16 -6.40 -4.93
CA ALA A 91 -13.96 -7.75 -4.42
C ALA A 91 -12.76 -8.43 -5.07
N LEU A 92 -12.04 -9.21 -4.26
CA LEU A 92 -11.01 -10.15 -4.71
C LEU A 92 -11.55 -11.57 -4.56
N THR A 93 -11.58 -12.30 -5.67
CA THR A 93 -11.86 -13.73 -5.69
C THR A 93 -10.55 -14.50 -5.73
N LEU A 94 -10.38 -15.45 -4.83
CA LEU A 94 -9.23 -16.35 -4.74
C LEU A 94 -9.71 -17.78 -4.97
N ASP A 95 -9.06 -18.48 -5.89
CA ASP A 95 -9.30 -19.89 -6.16
C ASP A 95 -8.00 -20.69 -5.92
N ALA A 96 -8.00 -21.45 -4.83
CA ALA A 96 -6.92 -22.35 -4.44
C ALA A 96 -7.29 -23.84 -4.67
N SER A 97 -8.38 -24.14 -5.38
CA SER A 97 -8.86 -25.52 -5.57
C SER A 97 -7.97 -26.35 -6.50
N GLN A 98 -7.24 -25.69 -7.40
CA GLN A 98 -6.25 -26.30 -8.30
C GLN A 98 -5.04 -25.38 -8.39
N PRO A 99 -4.12 -25.41 -7.41
CA PRO A 99 -2.92 -24.59 -7.46
C PRO A 99 -2.03 -25.10 -8.59
N GLU A 100 -2.00 -24.36 -9.68
CA GLU A 100 -1.12 -24.66 -10.82
C GLU A 100 0.27 -24.15 -10.46
N HIS A 101 1.22 -25.05 -10.20
CA HIS A 101 2.59 -24.65 -9.91
C HIS A 101 3.16 -23.96 -11.15
N VAL A 102 3.37 -22.64 -11.09
CA VAL A 102 4.05 -21.87 -12.15
C VAL A 102 5.55 -22.16 -12.05
N GLY A 103 5.94 -23.37 -12.44
CA GLY A 103 7.31 -23.79 -12.63
C GLY A 103 7.43 -24.46 -13.99
N LYS A 104 7.95 -23.72 -14.97
CA LYS A 104 8.73 -24.32 -16.05
C LYS A 104 10.17 -24.47 -15.59
#